data_AF-A0A0S4JKR1-F1
#
_entry.id   AF-A0A0S4JKR1-F1
#
_cell.length_a   1.000
_cell.length_b   1.000
_cell.length_c   1.000
_cell.angle_alpha   90.00
_cell.angle_beta   90.00
_cell.angle_gamma   90.00
#
_symmetry.space_group_name_H-M   'P 1'
#
loop_
_entity.id
_entity.type
_entity.pdbx_description
1 polymer ?
#
loop_
_entity_poly.entity_id
_entity_poly.type
_entity_poly.pdbx_seq_one_letter_code
_entity_poly.pdbx_strand_id
1 'polypeptide(L)'
;MSELHNYFLFSISVEEIQMACPRVAYRRRVHYATRSNRVKYIRTPGNRLTIQKRAKTSQGPHTPWVLGHKRLAGTKALRHIEARNAPKYNKTVSRAYGGVLSHEQVRDRVVRAFLVEEQRIVKKVLAAEAKYQKEKKRRDLKKKKSVEKKKAIAKKVTGRVGGNVTKKAAPVKKAAPIVGAKKVAKK
;
A
#
# COMPACT_ATOMS: atom_id res chain seq x y z
N MET A 1 89.83 -45.29 20.28
CA MET A 1 88.66 -46.09 20.70
C MET A 1 87.71 -45.16 21.41
N SER A 2 86.43 -45.14 21.04
CA SER A 2 85.30 -44.40 21.65
C SER A 2 84.75 -43.18 20.89
N GLU A 3 84.52 -43.33 19.59
CA GLU A 3 83.37 -42.69 18.95
C GLU A 3 82.60 -43.82 18.24
N LEU A 4 81.29 -43.66 18.05
CA LEU A 4 80.36 -44.61 17.38
C LEU A 4 79.56 -45.60 18.26
N HIS A 5 78.89 -45.16 19.33
CA HIS A 5 77.80 -45.97 19.92
C HIS A 5 76.60 -45.15 20.39
N ASN A 6 76.13 -44.15 19.62
CA ASN A 6 74.86 -43.50 19.95
C ASN A 6 74.07 -42.97 18.74
N TYR A 7 74.05 -43.73 17.64
CA TYR A 7 73.16 -43.46 16.49
C TYR A 7 72.38 -44.70 16.02
N PHE A 8 72.22 -45.72 16.86
CA PHE A 8 71.55 -46.97 16.47
C PHE A 8 70.15 -47.18 17.09
N LEU A 9 69.60 -46.16 17.77
CA LEU A 9 68.26 -46.21 18.36
C LEU A 9 67.37 -45.01 17.97
N PHE A 10 67.60 -44.45 16.79
CA PHE A 10 66.63 -43.55 16.15
C PHE A 10 66.42 -43.96 14.68
N SER A 11 66.27 -45.26 14.46
CA SER A 11 65.90 -45.84 13.18
C SER A 11 64.85 -46.94 13.40
N ILE A 12 63.82 -46.62 14.19
CA ILE A 12 62.56 -47.37 14.11
C ILE A 12 61.79 -46.71 12.97
N SER A 13 62.03 -47.27 11.79
CA SER A 13 61.01 -47.57 10.81
C SER A 13 59.79 -46.65 10.87
N VAL A 14 59.85 -45.57 10.08
CA VAL A 14 58.66 -45.12 9.34
C VAL A 14 58.36 -46.23 8.33
N GLU A 15 57.96 -47.41 8.83
CA GLU A 15 57.26 -48.38 7.99
C GLU A 15 56.05 -47.63 7.49
N GLU A 16 56.03 -47.42 6.17
CA GLU A 16 54.87 -46.96 5.43
C GLU A 16 53.65 -47.71 5.97
N ILE A 17 52.86 -47.06 6.83
CA ILE A 17 51.48 -47.45 7.01
C ILE A 17 50.85 -47.11 5.66
N GLN A 18 50.96 -48.03 4.71
CA GLN A 18 50.30 -48.01 3.44
C GLN A 18 48.81 -47.97 3.79
N MET A 19 48.27 -46.75 3.88
CA MET A 19 46.91 -46.52 4.35
C MET A 19 45.98 -47.26 3.40
N ALA A 20 45.59 -48.48 3.77
CA ALA A 20 44.74 -49.32 2.96
C ALA A 20 43.40 -48.59 2.82
N CYS A 21 43.18 -47.97 1.67
CA CYS A 21 41.94 -47.28 1.35
C CYS A 21 40.91 -48.33 0.93
N PRO A 22 39.91 -48.66 1.76
CA PRO A 22 38.96 -49.70 1.42
C PRO A 22 38.08 -49.24 0.25
N ARG A 23 38.10 -50.01 -0.85
CA ARG A 23 37.22 -49.77 -2.00
C ARG A 23 35.78 -50.11 -1.64
N VAL A 24 34.84 -49.37 -2.20
CA VAL A 24 33.41 -49.58 -1.98
C VAL A 24 32.64 -49.56 -3.29
N ALA A 25 31.57 -50.34 -3.36
CA ALA A 25 30.70 -50.43 -4.52
C ALA A 25 29.37 -49.71 -4.30
N TYR A 26 28.73 -49.27 -5.38
CA TYR A 26 27.35 -48.79 -5.31
C TYR A 26 26.40 -49.91 -4.91
N ARG A 27 25.50 -49.64 -3.95
CA ARG A 27 24.54 -50.63 -3.42
C ARG A 27 23.21 -50.66 -4.17
N ARG A 28 22.91 -49.63 -4.97
CA ARG A 28 21.71 -49.58 -5.82
C ARG A 28 22.12 -49.88 -7.26
N ARG A 29 21.15 -50.30 -8.09
CA ARG A 29 21.33 -50.60 -9.53
C ARG A 29 21.74 -49.40 -10.41
N VAL A 30 22.04 -48.25 -9.82
CA VAL A 30 22.49 -47.04 -10.54
C VAL A 30 23.90 -46.73 -10.06
N HIS A 31 24.87 -46.88 -10.97
CA HIS A 31 26.30 -46.79 -10.69
C HIS A 31 26.92 -45.45 -11.11
N TYR A 32 26.11 -44.52 -11.63
CA TYR A 32 26.57 -43.20 -12.08
C TYR A 32 26.53 -42.14 -10.97
N ALA A 33 27.54 -41.26 -10.96
CA ALA A 33 27.69 -40.16 -10.03
C ALA A 33 26.84 -38.94 -10.44
N THR A 34 25.53 -39.01 -10.20
CA THR A 34 24.60 -37.91 -10.51
C THR A 34 24.18 -37.13 -9.27
N ARG A 35 23.61 -35.91 -9.45
CA ARG A 35 23.08 -35.09 -8.36
C ARG A 35 22.02 -35.82 -7.51
N SER A 36 21.29 -36.76 -8.08
CA SER A 36 20.28 -37.57 -7.37
C SER A 36 20.85 -38.83 -6.69
N ASN A 37 22.06 -39.24 -7.05
CA ASN A 37 22.74 -40.44 -6.56
C ASN A 37 24.01 -40.12 -5.74
N ARG A 38 24.05 -38.96 -5.09
CA ARG A 38 25.14 -38.61 -4.17
C ARG A 38 25.14 -39.57 -2.98
N VAL A 39 26.32 -39.98 -2.56
CA VAL A 39 26.53 -40.96 -1.48
C VAL A 39 27.29 -40.36 -0.30
N LYS A 40 27.13 -40.96 0.87
CA LYS A 40 27.91 -40.71 2.09
C LYS A 40 28.64 -41.99 2.43
N TYR A 41 29.96 -41.90 2.59
CA TYR A 41 30.77 -42.99 3.13
C TYR A 41 30.59 -43.01 4.65
N ILE A 42 30.27 -44.17 5.20
CA ILE A 42 30.00 -44.37 6.61
C ILE A 42 30.75 -45.61 7.05
N ARG A 43 31.47 -45.49 8.17
CA ARG A 43 32.06 -46.64 8.86
C ARG A 43 30.95 -47.31 9.68
N THR A 44 30.68 -48.58 9.40
CA THR A 44 29.68 -49.35 10.15
C THR A 44 30.23 -49.79 11.51
N PRO A 45 29.37 -50.16 12.47
CA PRO A 45 29.82 -50.73 13.75
C PRO A 45 30.74 -51.95 13.60
N GLY A 46 30.54 -52.77 12.56
CA GLY A 46 31.43 -53.87 12.21
C GLY A 46 32.74 -53.44 11.52
N ASN A 47 33.13 -52.17 11.67
CA ASN A 47 34.35 -51.55 11.14
C ASN A 47 34.55 -51.68 9.61
N ARG A 48 33.47 -51.70 8.82
CA ARG A 48 33.54 -51.73 7.35
C ARG A 48 33.17 -50.39 6.75
N LEU A 49 33.90 -49.93 5.73
CA LEU A 49 33.51 -48.74 4.98
C LEU A 49 32.37 -49.11 4.02
N THR A 50 31.23 -48.43 4.15
CA THR A 50 30.07 -48.66 3.29
C THR A 50 29.49 -47.35 2.78
N ILE A 51 28.76 -47.40 1.67
CA ILE A 51 28.03 -46.24 1.17
C ILE A 51 26.57 -46.24 1.61
N GLN A 52 26.06 -45.05 1.93
CA GLN A 52 24.64 -44.77 2.07
C GLN A 52 24.23 -43.63 1.15
N LYS A 53 23.00 -43.67 0.63
CA LYS A 53 22.49 -42.63 -0.27
C LYS A 53 22.16 -41.36 0.51
N ARG A 54 22.65 -40.20 0.05
CA ARG A 54 22.23 -38.90 0.59
C ARG A 54 20.88 -38.49 -0.02
N ALA A 55 19.99 -37.96 0.82
CA ALA A 55 18.78 -37.31 0.33
C ALA A 55 19.13 -35.99 -0.39
N LYS A 56 18.34 -35.62 -1.40
CA LYS A 56 18.46 -34.29 -2.02
C LYS A 56 17.97 -33.24 -1.03
N THR A 57 18.72 -32.16 -0.88
CA THR A 57 18.31 -31.01 -0.06
C THR A 57 17.35 -30.11 -0.82
N SER A 58 16.50 -29.39 -0.08
CA SER A 58 15.66 -28.31 -0.58
C SER A 58 16.32 -26.97 -0.23
N GLN A 59 16.18 -25.97 -1.09
CA GLN A 59 16.57 -24.60 -0.72
C GLN A 59 15.62 -24.02 0.33
N GLY A 60 14.38 -24.53 0.40
CA GLY A 60 13.35 -24.11 1.36
C GLY A 60 12.45 -22.98 0.86
N PRO A 61 11.58 -22.43 1.71
CA PRO A 61 10.67 -21.35 1.35
C PRO A 61 11.38 -20.02 1.07
N HIS A 62 11.06 -19.38 -0.05
CA HIS A 62 11.60 -18.09 -0.47
C HIS A 62 10.47 -17.09 -0.70
N THR A 63 10.81 -15.80 -0.69
CA THR A 63 9.91 -14.76 -1.16
C THR A 63 9.64 -14.91 -2.66
N PRO A 64 8.56 -14.29 -3.17
CA PRO A 64 8.29 -14.23 -4.60
C PRO A 64 9.50 -13.71 -5.40
N TRP A 65 9.67 -14.24 -6.62
CA TRP A 65 10.80 -13.91 -7.49
C TRP A 65 10.88 -12.40 -7.79
N VAL A 66 9.73 -11.77 -8.09
CA VAL A 66 9.60 -10.34 -8.39
C VAL A 66 10.09 -9.44 -7.24
N LEU A 67 10.08 -9.96 -6.01
CA LEU A 67 10.50 -9.23 -4.81
C LEU A 67 11.92 -9.64 -4.34
N GLY A 68 12.69 -10.31 -5.19
CA GLY A 68 14.11 -10.61 -4.95
C GLY A 68 14.44 -12.03 -4.45
N HIS A 69 13.48 -12.96 -4.47
CA HIS A 69 13.69 -14.40 -4.18
C HIS A 69 14.59 -14.70 -2.96
N LYS A 70 14.42 -13.97 -1.86
CA LYS A 70 15.21 -14.13 -0.64
C LYS A 70 14.67 -15.27 0.21
N ARG A 71 15.55 -15.98 0.92
CA ARG A 71 15.17 -17.05 1.85
C ARG A 71 14.40 -16.50 3.04
N LEU A 72 13.25 -17.09 3.38
CA LEU A 72 12.43 -16.65 4.51
C LEU A 72 13.01 -17.10 5.87
N ALA A 73 13.28 -16.13 6.74
CA ALA A 73 13.68 -16.39 8.12
C ALA A 73 12.58 -17.10 8.92
N GLY A 74 12.99 -17.96 9.86
CA GLY A 74 12.07 -18.72 10.73
C GLY A 74 11.35 -19.88 10.05
N THR A 75 11.66 -20.20 8.79
CA THR A 75 11.06 -21.34 8.06
C THR A 75 12.11 -22.40 7.74
N LYS A 76 11.82 -23.67 7.99
CA LYS A 76 12.77 -24.78 7.75
C LYS A 76 12.87 -25.14 6.28
N ALA A 77 14.06 -25.54 5.84
CA ALA A 77 14.33 -26.00 4.47
C ALA A 77 13.97 -27.49 4.31
N LEU A 78 12.67 -27.78 4.30
CA LEU A 78 12.15 -29.15 4.21
C LEU A 78 11.92 -29.57 2.76
N ARG A 79 12.09 -30.87 2.47
CA ARG A 79 11.78 -31.46 1.16
C ARG A 79 10.32 -31.94 1.10
N HIS A 80 9.80 -32.23 -0.10
CA HIS A 80 8.41 -32.70 -0.35
C HIS A 80 7.74 -33.54 0.78
N ILE A 81 8.21 -34.76 1.07
CA ILE A 81 7.59 -35.64 2.08
C ILE A 81 7.82 -35.10 3.51
N GLU A 82 9.00 -34.59 3.81
CA GLU A 82 9.31 -34.00 5.12
C GLU A 82 8.44 -32.78 5.41
N ALA A 83 8.21 -31.93 4.41
CA ALA A 83 7.35 -30.76 4.49
C ALA A 83 5.88 -31.14 4.64
N ARG A 84 5.43 -32.24 4.01
CA ARG A 84 4.10 -32.80 4.20
C ARG A 84 3.89 -33.25 5.64
N ASN A 85 4.85 -34.00 6.18
CA ASN A 85 4.76 -34.58 7.52
C ASN A 85 5.07 -33.57 8.64
N ALA A 86 5.78 -32.47 8.33
CA ALA A 86 6.13 -31.46 9.32
C ALA A 86 4.91 -30.61 9.73
N PRO A 87 4.86 -30.19 11.01
CA PRO A 87 3.82 -29.32 11.51
C PRO A 87 3.91 -27.91 10.89
N LYS A 88 2.79 -27.17 10.95
CA LYS A 88 2.64 -25.87 10.28
C LYS A 88 3.66 -24.83 10.74
N TYR A 89 3.94 -24.75 12.05
CA TYR A 89 4.86 -23.75 12.61
C TYR A 89 6.30 -23.87 12.09
N ASN A 90 6.72 -25.04 11.60
CA ASN A 90 8.04 -25.20 10.98
C ASN A 90 8.11 -24.60 9.56
N LYS A 91 6.95 -24.36 8.93
CA LYS A 91 6.80 -23.93 7.54
C LYS A 91 6.40 -22.46 7.43
N THR A 92 5.73 -21.90 8.44
CA THR A 92 5.14 -20.56 8.41
C THR A 92 5.48 -19.76 9.66
N VAL A 93 5.30 -18.45 9.59
CA VAL A 93 5.38 -17.52 10.74
C VAL A 93 3.97 -17.04 11.09
N SER A 94 3.74 -16.59 12.33
CA SER A 94 2.42 -16.20 12.86
C SER A 94 1.81 -14.93 12.25
N ARG A 95 2.62 -14.02 11.71
CA ARG A 95 2.15 -12.75 11.10
C ARG A 95 1.39 -12.96 9.78
N ALA A 96 0.69 -11.92 9.33
CA ALA A 96 0.07 -11.89 8.00
C ALA A 96 1.09 -12.17 6.87
N TYR A 97 0.68 -12.99 5.90
CA TYR A 97 1.54 -13.51 4.81
C TYR A 97 2.81 -14.24 5.29
N GLY A 98 2.80 -14.78 6.51
CA GLY A 98 3.88 -15.58 7.06
C GLY A 98 4.15 -16.83 6.22
N GLY A 99 5.43 -17.06 5.88
CA GLY A 99 5.82 -18.15 4.98
C GLY A 99 5.77 -17.80 3.49
N VAL A 100 5.37 -16.57 3.13
CA VAL A 100 5.39 -16.06 1.75
C VAL A 100 6.23 -14.79 1.66
N LEU A 101 6.00 -13.81 2.53
CA LEU A 101 6.66 -12.50 2.47
C LEU A 101 7.60 -12.26 3.65
N SER A 102 8.62 -11.44 3.42
CA SER A 102 9.49 -10.93 4.50
C SER A 102 8.75 -9.91 5.37
N HIS A 103 9.32 -9.56 6.52
CA HIS A 103 8.71 -8.57 7.43
C HIS A 103 8.70 -7.17 6.82
N GLU A 104 9.78 -6.78 6.13
CA GLU A 104 9.89 -5.53 5.36
C GLU A 104 8.77 -5.42 4.32
N GLN A 105 8.61 -6.47 3.50
CA GLN A 105 7.59 -6.50 2.45
C GLN A 105 6.16 -6.41 3.01
N VAL A 106 5.90 -7.03 4.15
CA VAL A 106 4.59 -6.92 4.82
C VAL A 106 4.36 -5.50 5.34
N ARG A 107 5.37 -4.89 5.97
CA ARG A 107 5.31 -3.51 6.45
C ARG A 107 5.03 -2.54 5.30
N ASP A 108 5.76 -2.65 4.20
CA ASP A 108 5.59 -1.77 3.04
C ASP A 108 4.19 -1.89 2.44
N ARG A 109 3.62 -3.11 2.38
CA ARG A 109 2.25 -3.31 1.91
C ARG A 109 1.22 -2.67 2.83
N VAL A 110 1.39 -2.79 4.15
CA VAL A 110 0.48 -2.18 5.14
C VAL A 110 0.55 -0.66 5.05
N VAL A 111 1.75 -0.09 5.07
CA VAL A 111 1.96 1.36 5.00
C VAL A 111 1.46 1.92 3.68
N ARG A 112 1.78 1.28 2.55
CA ARG A 112 1.33 1.73 1.23
C ARG A 112 -0.19 1.65 1.10
N ALA A 113 -0.82 0.59 1.58
CA ALA A 113 -2.28 0.45 1.53
C ALA A 113 -2.95 1.59 2.30
N PHE A 114 -2.46 1.89 3.51
CA PHE A 114 -2.96 2.99 4.32
C PHE A 114 -2.81 4.35 3.62
N LEU A 115 -1.58 4.72 3.25
CA LEU A 115 -1.30 6.05 2.67
C LEU A 115 -2.01 6.28 1.35
N VAL A 116 -2.09 5.26 0.48
CA VAL A 116 -2.79 5.37 -0.80
C VAL A 116 -4.29 5.54 -0.58
N GLU A 117 -4.85 4.88 0.42
CA GLU A 117 -6.28 5.03 0.71
C GLU A 117 -6.59 6.39 1.33
N GLU A 118 -5.75 6.89 2.25
CA GLU A 118 -5.87 8.26 2.79
C GLU A 118 -5.79 9.30 1.67
N GLN A 119 -4.83 9.18 0.75
CA GLN A 119 -4.74 10.07 -0.41
C GLN A 119 -5.99 10.02 -1.31
N ARG A 120 -6.58 8.83 -1.50
CA ARG A 120 -7.82 8.66 -2.27
C ARG A 120 -9.00 9.35 -1.58
N ILE A 121 -9.12 9.23 -0.26
CA ILE A 121 -10.18 9.86 0.52
C ILE A 121 -10.04 11.39 0.44
N VAL A 122 -8.84 11.92 0.71
CA VAL A 122 -8.55 13.37 0.61
C VAL A 122 -8.91 13.91 -0.78
N LYS A 123 -8.52 13.19 -1.85
CA LYS A 123 -8.86 13.59 -3.22
C LYS A 123 -10.36 13.61 -3.48
N LYS A 124 -11.12 12.65 -2.92
CA LYS A 124 -12.60 12.62 -3.03
C LYS A 124 -13.25 13.77 -2.27
N VAL A 125 -12.77 14.08 -1.06
CA VAL A 125 -13.29 15.17 -0.23
C VAL A 125 -13.07 16.52 -0.90
N LEU A 126 -11.85 16.81 -1.34
CA LEU A 126 -11.53 18.06 -2.05
C LEU A 126 -12.37 18.22 -3.33
N ALA A 127 -12.58 17.14 -4.08
CA ALA A 127 -13.44 17.16 -5.26
C ALA A 127 -14.92 17.41 -4.91
N ALA A 128 -15.42 16.86 -3.79
CA ALA A 128 -16.77 17.07 -3.32
C ALA A 128 -16.98 18.52 -2.82
N GLU A 129 -16.03 19.06 -2.06
CA GLU A 129 -16.04 20.44 -1.59
C GLU A 129 -16.01 21.43 -2.75
N ALA A 130 -15.13 21.23 -3.74
CA ALA A 130 -15.09 22.07 -4.92
C ALA A 130 -16.42 22.08 -5.69
N LYS A 131 -17.08 20.92 -5.81
CA LYS A 131 -18.42 20.80 -6.41
C LYS A 131 -19.48 21.55 -5.59
N TYR A 132 -19.50 21.36 -4.28
CA TYR A 132 -20.42 22.03 -3.37
C TYR A 132 -20.27 23.56 -3.41
N GLN A 133 -19.03 24.07 -3.36
CA GLN A 133 -18.75 25.51 -3.42
C GLN A 133 -19.19 26.12 -4.76
N LYS A 134 -18.96 25.40 -5.88
CA LYS A 134 -19.43 25.85 -7.21
C LYS A 134 -20.96 25.92 -7.27
N GLU A 135 -21.65 24.93 -6.71
CA GLU A 135 -23.11 24.93 -6.64
C GLU A 135 -23.66 26.04 -5.74
N LYS A 136 -23.06 26.24 -4.56
CA LYS A 136 -23.41 27.31 -3.62
C LYS A 136 -23.27 28.68 -4.28
N LYS A 137 -22.12 28.96 -4.92
CA LYS A 137 -21.90 30.19 -5.70
C LYS A 137 -22.97 30.40 -6.77
N ARG A 138 -23.33 29.34 -7.53
CA ARG A 138 -24.39 29.39 -8.55
C ARG A 138 -25.76 29.72 -7.93
N ARG A 139 -26.09 29.11 -6.79
CA ARG A 139 -27.35 29.34 -6.05
C ARG A 139 -27.44 30.77 -5.53
N ASP A 140 -26.35 31.26 -4.94
CA ASP A 140 -26.25 32.62 -4.39
C ASP A 140 -26.35 33.68 -5.51
N LEU A 141 -25.68 33.45 -6.65
CA LEU A 141 -25.81 34.30 -7.85
C LEU A 141 -27.24 34.34 -8.39
N LYS A 142 -27.93 33.20 -8.47
CA LYS A 142 -29.33 33.13 -8.92
C LYS A 142 -30.27 33.88 -7.96
N LYS A 143 -30.06 33.74 -6.64
CA LYS A 143 -30.84 34.44 -5.61
C LYS A 143 -30.61 35.95 -5.67
N LYS A 144 -29.35 36.41 -5.80
CA LYS A 144 -29.01 37.83 -6.01
C LYS A 144 -29.71 38.41 -7.24
N LYS A 145 -29.59 37.75 -8.41
CA LYS A 145 -30.27 38.19 -9.65
C LYS A 145 -31.80 38.26 -9.50
N SER A 146 -32.42 37.31 -8.78
CA SER A 146 -33.87 37.31 -8.54
C SER A 146 -34.30 38.48 -7.65
N VAL A 147 -33.58 38.74 -6.56
CA VAL A 147 -33.86 39.88 -5.66
C VAL A 147 -33.68 41.21 -6.39
N GLU A 148 -32.61 41.34 -7.18
CA GLU A 148 -32.33 42.54 -7.96
C GLU A 148 -33.41 42.80 -9.03
N LYS A 149 -33.85 41.76 -9.76
CA LYS A 149 -34.99 41.85 -10.68
C LYS A 149 -36.27 42.28 -9.96
N LYS A 150 -36.59 41.69 -8.80
CA LYS A 150 -37.79 42.06 -8.01
C LYS A 150 -37.73 43.52 -7.55
N LYS A 151 -36.57 43.98 -7.05
CA LYS A 151 -36.36 45.40 -6.68
C LYS A 151 -36.51 46.34 -7.87
N ALA A 152 -35.94 45.99 -9.03
CA ALA A 152 -36.06 46.77 -10.25
C ALA A 152 -37.51 46.86 -10.75
N ILE A 153 -38.27 45.75 -10.70
CA ILE A 153 -39.70 45.71 -11.04
C ILE A 153 -40.50 46.58 -10.07
N ALA A 154 -40.30 46.44 -8.75
CA ALA A 154 -40.98 47.26 -7.75
C ALA A 154 -40.71 48.76 -7.94
N LYS A 155 -39.47 49.15 -8.25
CA LYS A 155 -39.11 50.54 -8.59
C LYS A 155 -39.82 51.03 -9.87
N LYS A 156 -39.97 50.18 -10.88
CA LYS A 156 -40.71 50.51 -12.12
C LYS A 156 -42.22 50.64 -11.90
N VAL A 157 -42.81 49.80 -11.04
CA VAL A 157 -44.24 49.82 -10.74
C VAL A 157 -44.62 51.04 -9.90
N THR A 158 -43.85 51.36 -8.87
CA THR A 158 -44.06 52.57 -8.03
C THR A 158 -43.98 53.87 -8.83
N GLY A 159 -43.06 53.97 -9.78
CA GLY A 159 -42.99 55.11 -10.72
C GLY A 159 -44.17 55.21 -11.69
N ARG A 160 -44.91 54.12 -11.93
CA ARG A 160 -46.07 54.08 -12.84
C ARG A 160 -47.40 54.30 -12.12
N VAL A 161 -47.50 53.93 -10.83
CA VAL A 161 -48.71 54.10 -10.00
C VAL A 161 -48.93 55.57 -9.58
N GLY A 162 -47.86 56.39 -9.49
CA GLY A 162 -48.00 57.84 -9.27
C GLY A 162 -48.41 58.67 -10.50
N GLY A 163 -48.41 58.06 -11.70
CA GLY A 163 -48.62 58.77 -12.97
C GLY A 163 -50.02 58.68 -13.58
N ASN A 164 -50.96 57.95 -12.96
CA ASN A 164 -52.29 57.73 -13.53
C ASN A 164 -53.42 58.11 -12.55
N VAL A 165 -53.42 59.39 -12.14
CA VAL A 165 -54.63 60.05 -11.65
C VAL A 165 -54.77 61.35 -12.45
N THR A 166 -55.42 61.28 -13.61
CA THR A 166 -56.04 62.46 -14.21
C THR A 166 -57.17 62.90 -13.27
N LYS A 167 -56.87 63.82 -12.35
CA LYS A 167 -57.92 64.62 -11.72
C LYS A 167 -58.54 65.51 -12.80
N LYS A 168 -59.61 65.02 -13.44
CA LYS A 168 -60.51 65.87 -14.22
C LYS A 168 -61.22 66.77 -13.20
N ALA A 169 -60.86 68.05 -13.16
CA ALA A 169 -61.49 69.03 -12.28
C ALA A 169 -62.98 69.15 -12.65
N ALA A 170 -63.87 68.96 -11.67
CA ALA A 170 -65.29 69.25 -11.78
C ALA A 170 -65.52 70.79 -11.74
N PRO A 171 -66.53 71.32 -12.44
CA PRO A 171 -66.67 72.76 -12.67
C PRO A 171 -67.22 73.46 -11.42
N VAL A 172 -66.50 74.48 -10.94
CA VAL A 172 -66.97 75.38 -9.87
C VAL A 172 -67.99 76.36 -10.47
N LYS A 173 -69.24 76.29 -9.99
CA LYS A 173 -70.28 77.29 -10.28
C LYS A 173 -69.87 78.64 -9.66
N LYS A 174 -69.81 79.69 -10.49
CA LYS A 174 -69.59 81.09 -10.06
C LYS A 174 -70.88 81.61 -9.42
N ALA A 175 -70.82 82.03 -8.15
CA ALA A 175 -71.80 82.92 -7.55
C ALA A 175 -71.39 84.38 -7.83
N ALA A 176 -72.37 85.20 -8.21
CA ALA A 176 -72.20 86.57 -8.69
C ALA A 176 -71.67 87.55 -7.60
N PRO A 177 -70.91 88.60 -7.98
CA PRO A 177 -70.46 89.62 -7.04
C PRO A 177 -71.52 90.70 -6.82
N ILE A 178 -71.70 91.08 -5.55
CA ILE A 178 -72.52 92.22 -5.13
C ILE A 178 -71.77 93.52 -5.43
N VAL A 179 -72.43 94.42 -6.15
CA VAL A 179 -71.96 95.75 -6.52
C VAL A 179 -72.01 96.67 -5.30
N GLY A 180 -70.93 97.41 -5.04
CA GLY A 180 -70.92 98.45 -4.01
C GLY A 180 -69.56 99.08 -3.79
N ALA A 181 -69.15 99.95 -4.71
CA ALA A 181 -67.93 100.74 -4.59
C ALA A 181 -68.01 101.76 -3.42
N LYS A 182 -66.97 101.83 -2.58
CA LYS A 182 -66.49 103.13 -2.10
C LYS A 182 -65.01 103.09 -1.69
N LYS A 183 -64.23 103.85 -2.47
CA LYS A 183 -62.96 104.55 -2.20
C LYS A 183 -62.57 104.64 -0.72
N VAL A 184 -61.26 104.57 -0.42
CA VAL A 184 -60.42 105.75 -0.11
C VAL A 184 -58.94 105.34 -0.22
N ALA A 185 -58.14 106.31 -0.66
CA ALA A 185 -56.75 106.21 -1.08
C ALA A 185 -55.73 106.53 0.02
N LYS A 186 -54.44 106.31 -0.35
CA LYS A 186 -53.19 106.84 0.23
C LYS A 186 -52.79 106.21 1.58
N LYS A 187 -51.53 105.82 1.78
CA LYS A 187 -50.29 106.53 1.43
C LYS A 187 -49.15 105.53 1.23
#